data_AF-A0A242U654-F1
#
_entry.id   AF-A0A242U654-F1
#
_cell.length_a   1.000
_cell.length_b   1.000
_cell.length_c   1.000
_cell.angle_alpha   90.00
_cell.angle_beta   90.00
_cell.angle_gamma   90.00
#
_symmetry.space_group_name_H-M   'P 1'
#
loop_
_entity.id
_entity.type
_entity.pdbx_description
1 polymer ?
#
loop_
_entity_poly.entity_id
_entity_poly.type
_entity_poly.pdbx_seq_one_letter_code
_entity_poly.pdbx_strand_id
1 'polypeptide(L)'
;MKKIILLSLVFGLVGCNKKENTNSIISNEVSTTASNVVATPTDKENTLNNWVYDESNDEMRGIKSKFASITSINDVHFSSPYEGGSKLLITLREKTGQPLDVLFVISKGQYACDTISRNCYASFKFDDNTVETVELDSTADHASDVLFVRNDDDANLFIKRLLNSKKLIIELPFYQNGSKQFKFDVSNLKWNPPTIKQTKFQADWGIEEISGSAEEAAAEAVAAATDITEPVN
;
A
#
# COMPACT_ATOMS: atom_id res chain seq x y z
N MET A 1 2.27 55.97 37.46
CA MET A 1 2.56 55.70 38.89
C MET A 1 1.29 55.24 39.59
N LYS A 2 1.17 53.95 39.90
CA LYS A 2 0.54 53.36 41.10
C LYS A 2 0.66 51.83 41.01
N LYS A 3 0.92 51.22 42.16
CA LYS A 3 1.58 49.93 42.39
C LYS A 3 0.58 48.80 42.69
N ILE A 4 0.94 47.57 42.28
CA ILE A 4 0.93 46.26 43.01
C ILE A 4 -0.48 45.77 43.49
N ILE A 5 -0.90 44.50 43.28
CA ILE A 5 -0.65 43.35 44.18
C ILE A 5 -0.92 42.01 43.44
N LEU A 6 0.08 41.12 43.50
CA LEU A 6 0.03 39.67 43.25
C LEU A 6 -0.79 38.97 44.33
N LEU A 7 -1.61 37.97 43.98
CA LEU A 7 -2.12 36.99 44.95
C LEU A 7 -1.86 35.56 44.46
N SER A 8 -0.72 35.03 44.88
CA SER A 8 -0.36 33.62 44.87
C SER A 8 -1.14 32.86 45.94
N LEU A 9 -1.81 31.76 45.56
CA LEU A 9 -2.39 30.82 46.51
C LEU A 9 -1.57 29.52 46.50
N VAL A 10 -0.70 29.38 47.49
CA VAL A 10 -0.02 28.14 47.86
C VAL A 10 -0.75 27.58 49.08
N PHE A 11 -1.26 26.36 48.99
CA PHE A 11 -1.64 25.57 50.17
C PHE A 11 -0.73 24.35 50.22
N GLY A 12 0.01 24.22 51.33
CA GLY A 12 0.91 23.12 51.60
C GLY A 12 0.42 22.20 52.73
N LEU A 13 1.03 21.01 52.72
CA LEU A 13 1.31 20.07 53.83
C LEU A 13 0.08 19.43 54.51
N VAL A 14 0.00 18.12 54.75
CA VAL A 14 0.80 17.21 55.60
C VAL A 14 0.23 15.79 55.27
N GLY A 15 0.93 14.68 55.05
CA GLY A 15 2.02 14.05 55.79
C GLY A 15 1.50 12.99 56.77
N CYS A 16 1.45 11.70 56.39
CA CYS A 16 1.46 10.59 57.35
C CYS A 16 2.10 9.32 56.75
N ASN A 17 2.87 8.62 57.58
CA ASN A 17 3.94 7.70 57.24
C ASN A 17 3.61 6.29 57.76
N LYS A 18 3.90 5.26 56.93
CA LYS A 18 4.29 3.86 57.21
C LYS A 18 3.78 3.11 58.47
N LYS A 19 3.16 1.92 58.28
CA LYS A 19 3.66 0.60 58.77
C LYS A 19 2.81 -0.60 58.31
N GLU A 20 3.49 -1.74 58.28
CA GLU A 20 3.29 -3.02 57.56
C GLU A 20 2.40 -4.06 58.28
N ASN A 21 1.87 -5.04 57.51
CA ASN A 21 1.80 -6.49 57.85
C ASN A 21 1.31 -7.27 56.60
N THR A 22 2.09 -8.16 55.94
CA THR A 22 2.26 -9.62 56.23
C THR A 22 0.94 -10.39 56.01
N ASN A 23 0.76 -11.48 55.26
CA ASN A 23 1.56 -12.56 54.62
C ASN A 23 0.68 -13.11 53.45
N SER A 24 1.21 -13.67 52.36
CA SER A 24 1.42 -15.12 52.18
C SER A 24 1.91 -15.32 50.73
N ILE A 25 3.18 -15.61 50.47
CA ILE A 25 3.75 -16.95 50.17
C ILE A 25 2.78 -17.85 49.38
N ILE A 26 3.14 -18.17 48.13
CA ILE A 26 3.52 -19.52 47.67
C ILE A 26 4.38 -19.38 46.40
N SER A 27 5.57 -19.97 46.53
CA SER A 27 6.65 -20.14 45.57
C SER A 27 6.27 -21.09 44.43
N ASN A 28 6.90 -20.93 43.26
CA ASN A 28 7.42 -22.06 42.49
C ASN A 28 8.54 -21.60 41.55
N GLU A 29 9.74 -21.65 42.12
CA GLU A 29 10.98 -22.25 41.60
C GLU A 29 11.38 -22.03 40.13
N VAL A 30 12.38 -21.16 40.00
CA VAL A 30 13.31 -21.05 38.87
C VAL A 30 14.16 -22.32 38.79
N SER A 31 13.98 -23.10 37.72
CA SER A 31 14.91 -24.15 37.33
C SER A 31 16.04 -23.53 36.51
N THR A 32 17.21 -23.39 37.14
CA THR A 32 18.48 -23.16 36.43
C THR A 32 19.22 -24.48 36.39
N THR A 33 19.21 -25.14 35.24
CA THR A 33 20.12 -26.28 34.99
C THR A 33 20.89 -25.99 33.71
N ALA A 34 22.20 -25.80 33.88
CA ALA A 34 23.16 -25.67 32.80
C ALA A 34 23.29 -27.04 32.09
N SER A 35 23.08 -27.05 30.77
CA SER A 35 23.51 -28.13 29.89
C SER A 35 24.41 -27.55 28.81
N ASN A 36 25.71 -27.81 28.95
CA ASN A 36 26.66 -27.74 27.86
C ASN A 36 26.23 -28.71 26.77
N VAL A 37 25.80 -28.19 25.62
CA VAL A 37 25.79 -28.95 24.38
C VAL A 37 26.77 -28.27 23.44
N VAL A 38 27.93 -28.90 23.31
CA VAL A 38 28.86 -28.66 22.22
C VAL A 38 28.14 -29.08 20.94
N ALA A 39 27.61 -28.09 20.22
CA ALA A 39 27.15 -28.26 18.85
C ALA A 39 28.19 -27.61 17.94
N THR A 40 28.81 -28.46 17.14
CA THR A 40 29.66 -28.14 15.99
C THR A 40 29.07 -27.00 15.16
N PRO A 41 29.86 -26.00 14.74
CA PRO A 41 29.38 -24.94 13.87
C PRO A 41 29.16 -25.52 12.48
N THR A 42 27.92 -25.88 12.17
CA THR A 42 27.47 -25.94 10.79
C THR A 42 27.18 -24.50 10.39
N ASP A 43 28.05 -23.93 9.56
CA ASP A 43 27.81 -22.68 8.85
C ASP A 43 26.51 -22.79 8.05
N LYS A 44 25.39 -22.46 8.70
CA LYS A 44 24.21 -21.95 8.03
C LYS A 44 24.40 -20.45 8.01
N GLU A 45 24.83 -19.94 6.87
CA GLU A 45 24.54 -18.59 6.44
C GLU A 45 23.02 -18.40 6.56
N ASN A 46 22.58 -17.91 7.73
CA ASN A 46 21.22 -17.48 7.93
C ASN A 46 21.09 -16.16 7.18
N THR A 47 20.91 -16.24 5.87
CA THR A 47 20.36 -15.12 5.10
C THR A 47 18.94 -14.93 5.62
N LEU A 48 18.80 -14.15 6.69
CA LEU A 48 17.53 -13.68 7.21
C LEU A 48 16.82 -13.02 6.03
N ASN A 49 15.82 -13.71 5.49
CA ASN A 49 14.99 -13.17 4.45
C ASN A 49 14.15 -12.04 5.07
N ASN A 50 14.35 -10.80 4.62
CA ASN A 50 13.60 -9.65 5.11
C ASN A 50 12.11 -9.70 4.71
N TRP A 51 11.75 -10.63 3.82
CA TRP A 51 10.39 -10.83 3.34
C TRP A 51 9.58 -11.73 4.26
N VAL A 52 8.38 -11.27 4.62
CA VAL A 52 7.35 -12.01 5.34
C VAL A 52 6.28 -12.44 4.34
N TYR A 53 5.84 -13.70 4.44
CA TYR A 53 4.84 -14.28 3.54
C TYR A 53 3.60 -14.67 4.32
N ASP A 54 2.42 -14.44 3.72
CA ASP A 54 1.12 -14.77 4.32
C ASP A 54 0.11 -15.17 3.24
N GLU A 55 -0.97 -15.83 3.65
CA GLU A 55 -2.09 -16.21 2.80
C GLU A 55 -3.43 -15.93 3.49
N SER A 56 -4.45 -15.54 2.72
CA SER A 56 -5.81 -15.37 3.23
C SER A 56 -6.86 -15.92 2.26
N ASN A 57 -8.06 -16.19 2.78
CA ASN A 57 -9.18 -16.73 2.02
C ASN A 57 -10.45 -15.92 2.30
N ASP A 58 -11.01 -15.27 1.28
CA ASP A 58 -12.37 -14.72 1.32
C ASP A 58 -13.36 -15.85 1.05
N GLU A 59 -13.94 -16.40 2.11
CA GLU A 59 -14.91 -17.51 2.03
C GLU A 59 -16.18 -17.14 1.27
N MET A 60 -16.60 -15.86 1.26
CA MET A 60 -17.82 -15.45 0.56
C MET A 60 -17.64 -15.47 -0.95
N ARG A 61 -16.44 -15.17 -1.45
CA ARG A 61 -16.14 -15.10 -2.90
C ARG A 61 -15.26 -16.25 -3.39
N GLY A 62 -14.75 -17.08 -2.49
CA GLY A 62 -13.77 -18.13 -2.81
C GLY A 62 -12.44 -17.57 -3.31
N ILE A 63 -12.08 -16.34 -2.94
CA ILE A 63 -10.85 -15.68 -3.41
C ILE A 63 -9.73 -15.97 -2.42
N LYS A 64 -8.70 -16.68 -2.89
CA LYS A 64 -7.44 -16.85 -2.16
C LYS A 64 -6.52 -15.68 -2.47
N SER A 65 -5.87 -15.15 -1.45
CA SER A 65 -4.86 -14.12 -1.57
C SER A 65 -3.53 -14.62 -1.03
N LYS A 66 -2.43 -14.26 -1.69
CA LYS A 66 -1.07 -14.46 -1.20
C LYS A 66 -0.40 -13.10 -1.02
N PHE A 67 0.50 -13.02 -0.05
CA PHE A 67 1.20 -11.79 0.28
C PHE A 67 2.70 -12.04 0.43
N ALA A 68 3.50 -11.06 -0.01
CA ALA A 68 4.91 -10.93 0.35
C ALA A 68 5.17 -9.48 0.77
N SER A 69 5.63 -9.29 2.00
CA SER A 69 5.80 -7.96 2.58
C SER A 69 7.22 -7.73 3.08
N ILE A 70 7.71 -6.50 2.95
CA ILE A 70 9.02 -6.06 3.46
C ILE A 70 8.94 -4.67 4.08
N THR A 71 9.64 -4.46 5.18
CA THR A 71 9.69 -3.20 5.92
C THR A 71 10.98 -2.44 5.66
N SER A 72 10.92 -1.10 5.62
CA SER A 72 12.08 -0.24 5.37
C SER A 72 13.15 -0.38 6.46
N ILE A 73 14.42 -0.38 6.03
CA ILE A 73 15.55 -0.49 6.97
C ILE A 73 15.77 0.81 7.74
N ASN A 74 15.49 1.96 7.12
CA ASN A 74 15.58 3.26 7.79
C ASN A 74 14.23 3.69 8.37
N ASP A 75 14.31 4.60 9.34
CA ASP A 75 13.18 5.37 9.85
C ASP A 75 13.14 6.74 9.19
N VAL A 76 11.93 7.25 9.00
CA VAL A 76 11.65 8.62 8.60
C VAL A 76 10.91 9.30 9.75
N HIS A 77 11.24 10.56 10.00
CA HIS A 77 10.61 11.35 11.04
C HIS A 77 9.62 12.34 10.42
N PHE A 78 8.42 12.36 10.99
CA PHE A 78 7.34 13.29 10.66
C PHE A 78 7.12 14.25 11.83
N SER A 79 6.55 15.41 11.50
CA SER A 79 6.02 16.35 12.50
C SER A 79 4.78 15.79 13.21
N SER A 80 4.33 16.49 14.25
CA SER A 80 3.01 16.27 14.87
C SER A 80 1.92 16.08 13.82
N PRO A 81 1.00 15.11 14.00
CA PRO A 81 0.84 14.19 15.13
C PRO A 81 1.55 12.81 14.97
N TYR A 82 2.54 12.70 14.07
CA TYR A 82 3.13 11.42 13.64
C TYR A 82 4.57 11.21 14.14
N GLU A 83 4.91 11.75 15.30
CA GLU A 83 6.26 11.68 15.87
C GLU A 83 6.70 10.26 16.27
N GLY A 84 8.00 10.12 16.55
CA GLY A 84 8.58 8.89 17.08
C GLY A 84 8.96 7.86 16.02
N GLY A 85 9.35 8.33 14.83
CA GLY A 85 9.83 7.49 13.73
C GLY A 85 8.72 6.73 13.03
N SER A 86 8.90 6.52 11.73
CA SER A 86 7.97 5.82 10.87
C SER A 86 8.71 4.94 9.86
N LYS A 87 8.13 3.78 9.59
CA LYS A 87 8.57 2.79 8.62
C LYS A 87 7.56 2.69 7.48
N LEU A 88 8.07 2.36 6.31
CA LEU A 88 7.26 2.01 5.16
C LEU A 88 7.25 0.49 4.96
N LEU A 89 6.08 -0.06 4.72
CA LEU A 89 5.85 -1.45 4.36
C LEU A 89 5.47 -1.51 2.88
N ILE A 90 6.18 -2.34 2.12
CA ILE A 90 5.79 -2.71 0.76
C ILE A 90 5.13 -4.08 0.84
N THR A 91 3.93 -4.24 0.27
CA THR A 91 3.23 -5.52 0.19
C THR A 91 2.91 -5.85 -1.26
N LEU A 92 3.39 -6.99 -1.73
CA LEU A 92 2.95 -7.61 -2.97
C LEU A 92 1.75 -8.49 -2.68
N ARG A 93 0.72 -8.40 -3.51
CA ARG A 93 -0.52 -9.16 -3.34
C ARG A 93 -0.95 -9.82 -4.63
N GLU A 94 -1.17 -11.11 -4.56
CA GLU A 94 -1.80 -11.91 -5.61
C GLU A 94 -3.18 -12.33 -5.12
N LYS A 95 -4.20 -12.23 -5.98
CA LYS A 95 -5.54 -12.75 -5.73
C LYS A 95 -5.96 -13.66 -6.88
N THR A 96 -6.62 -14.77 -6.58
CA THR A 96 -7.12 -15.68 -7.62
C THR A 96 -7.97 -14.93 -8.65
N GLY A 97 -7.54 -14.96 -9.92
CA GLY A 97 -8.27 -14.36 -11.04
C GLY A 97 -8.21 -12.83 -11.13
N GLN A 98 -7.32 -12.16 -10.38
CA GLN A 98 -7.15 -10.70 -10.43
C GLN A 98 -5.70 -10.33 -10.74
N PRO A 99 -5.45 -9.12 -11.30
CA PRO A 99 -4.10 -8.61 -11.49
C PRO A 99 -3.28 -8.55 -10.20
N LEU A 100 -1.96 -8.51 -10.36
CA LEU A 100 -1.05 -8.31 -9.25
C LEU A 100 -1.14 -6.88 -8.72
N ASP A 101 -0.93 -6.78 -7.41
CA ASP A 101 -1.09 -5.53 -6.71
C ASP A 101 0.13 -5.24 -5.84
N VAL A 102 0.48 -3.96 -5.73
CA VAL A 102 1.63 -3.46 -4.96
C VAL A 102 1.13 -2.32 -4.08
N LEU A 103 1.26 -2.52 -2.77
CA LEU A 103 0.79 -1.58 -1.75
C LEU A 103 1.97 -0.94 -1.02
N PHE A 104 1.81 0.33 -0.68
CA PHE A 104 2.70 1.11 0.17
C PHE A 104 1.97 1.54 1.43
N VAL A 105 2.30 0.96 2.58
CA VAL A 105 1.66 1.25 3.87
C VAL A 105 2.64 1.97 4.78
N ILE A 106 2.27 3.14 5.29
CA ILE A 106 3.11 3.92 6.22
C ILE A 106 2.67 3.66 7.67
N SER A 107 3.62 3.34 8.55
CA SER A 107 3.28 3.04 9.96
C SER A 107 2.74 4.25 10.74
N LYS A 108 3.19 5.45 10.37
CA LYS A 108 2.78 6.74 10.90
C LYS A 108 2.98 7.80 9.83
N GLY A 109 1.99 8.63 9.59
CA GLY A 109 2.03 9.66 8.56
C GLY A 109 0.74 9.67 7.77
N GLN A 110 0.63 10.65 6.90
CA GLN A 110 -0.46 10.78 5.95
C GLN A 110 0.12 11.07 4.58
N TYR A 111 -0.27 10.31 3.57
CA TYR A 111 0.15 10.57 2.20
C TYR A 111 -0.43 11.90 1.70
N ALA A 112 0.39 12.66 0.97
CA ALA A 112 -0.05 13.84 0.23
C ALA A 112 -0.33 13.45 -1.21
N CYS A 113 -1.38 12.65 -1.41
CA CYS A 113 -1.85 12.28 -2.73
C CYS A 113 -3.22 12.86 -2.98
N ASP A 114 -3.30 13.69 -4.00
CA ASP A 114 -4.56 14.16 -4.55
C ASP A 114 -4.91 13.31 -5.76
N THR A 115 -5.85 12.40 -5.58
CA THR A 115 -6.34 11.54 -6.65
C THR A 115 -7.26 12.28 -7.62
N ILE A 116 -7.79 13.45 -7.25
CA ILE A 116 -8.61 14.29 -8.14
C ILE A 116 -7.72 14.94 -9.22
N SER A 117 -6.55 15.46 -8.84
CA SER A 117 -5.59 16.01 -9.80
C SER A 117 -4.68 14.96 -10.46
N ARG A 118 -4.83 13.67 -10.11
CA ARG A 118 -4.03 12.54 -10.62
C ARG A 118 -2.52 12.76 -10.50
N ASN A 119 -2.10 13.52 -9.50
CA ASN A 119 -0.70 13.86 -9.26
C ASN A 119 -0.16 13.07 -8.07
N CYS A 120 -0.27 11.74 -8.15
CA CYS A 120 0.19 10.83 -7.10
C CYS A 120 1.14 9.79 -7.71
N TYR A 121 2.42 9.91 -7.35
CA TYR A 121 3.49 9.09 -7.91
C TYR A 121 4.44 8.62 -6.83
N ALA A 122 5.01 7.43 -7.01
CA ALA A 122 6.22 7.03 -6.33
C ALA A 122 7.40 7.21 -7.29
N SER A 123 8.51 7.75 -6.79
CA SER A 123 9.80 7.65 -7.47
C SER A 123 10.59 6.53 -6.85
N PHE A 124 11.22 5.68 -7.64
CA PHE A 124 12.03 4.57 -7.12
C PHE A 124 13.33 4.40 -7.88
N LYS A 125 14.34 3.93 -7.16
CA LYS A 125 15.65 3.58 -7.68
C LYS A 125 16.02 2.20 -7.17
N PHE A 126 16.15 1.26 -8.10
CA PHE A 126 16.66 -0.08 -7.83
C PHE A 126 18.16 -0.12 -8.05
N ASP A 127 18.90 -0.62 -7.05
CA ASP A 127 20.36 -0.66 -7.05
C ASP A 127 20.98 0.67 -7.53
N ASP A 128 21.87 0.63 -8.51
CA ASP A 128 22.55 1.80 -9.07
C ASP A 128 21.91 2.29 -10.39
N ASN A 129 20.70 1.82 -10.71
CA ASN A 129 19.98 2.21 -11.94
C ASN A 129 19.44 3.65 -11.88
N THR A 130 18.85 4.09 -12.99
CA THR A 130 18.13 5.38 -13.08
C THR A 130 16.88 5.39 -12.21
N VAL A 131 16.45 6.58 -11.79
CA VAL A 131 15.17 6.76 -11.11
C VAL A 131 14.04 6.55 -12.11
N GLU A 132 13.06 5.74 -11.74
CA GLU A 132 11.81 5.46 -12.47
C GLU A 132 10.62 5.92 -11.61
N THR A 133 9.45 6.08 -12.22
CA THR A 133 8.23 6.51 -11.53
C THR A 133 7.06 5.59 -11.85
N VAL A 134 6.19 5.34 -10.87
CA VAL A 134 4.90 4.67 -11.07
C VAL A 134 3.77 5.55 -10.56
N GLU A 135 2.63 5.47 -11.24
CA GLU A 135 1.41 6.13 -10.78
C GLU A 135 0.76 5.37 -9.63
N LEU A 136 0.19 6.11 -8.69
CA LEU A 136 -0.42 5.56 -7.50
C LEU A 136 -1.89 5.94 -7.39
N ASP A 137 -2.65 5.12 -6.67
CA ASP A 137 -4.05 5.36 -6.33
C ASP A 137 -4.30 5.23 -4.82
N SER A 138 -5.35 5.91 -4.35
CA SER A 138 -5.81 5.84 -2.97
C SER A 138 -6.71 4.63 -2.75
N THR A 139 -6.92 4.27 -1.50
CA THR A 139 -7.85 3.21 -1.15
C THR A 139 -9.31 3.65 -1.37
N ALA A 140 -10.19 2.70 -1.67
CA ALA A 140 -11.62 2.98 -1.85
C ALA A 140 -12.32 3.45 -0.57
N ASP A 141 -11.77 3.12 0.60
CA ASP A 141 -12.22 3.57 1.92
C ASP A 141 -11.50 4.84 2.41
N HIS A 142 -10.68 5.47 1.55
CA HIS A 142 -9.94 6.70 1.83
C HIS A 142 -8.99 6.63 3.03
N ALA A 143 -8.45 5.45 3.30
CA ALA A 143 -7.34 5.26 4.22
C ALA A 143 -6.14 6.12 3.75
N SER A 144 -5.62 6.93 4.66
CA SER A 144 -4.66 7.99 4.34
C SER A 144 -3.20 7.53 4.42
N ASP A 145 -3.01 6.29 4.86
CA ASP A 145 -1.76 5.62 5.16
C ASP A 145 -1.45 4.45 4.21
N VAL A 146 -2.29 4.25 3.19
CA VAL A 146 -2.12 3.20 2.17
C VAL A 146 -2.25 3.79 0.76
N LEU A 147 -1.32 3.44 -0.12
CA LEU A 147 -1.38 3.70 -1.55
C LEU A 147 -1.18 2.40 -2.33
N PHE A 148 -1.77 2.34 -3.52
CA PHE A 148 -1.63 1.24 -4.47
C PHE A 148 -0.91 1.71 -5.73
N VAL A 149 -0.15 0.84 -6.40
CA VAL A 149 0.24 1.11 -7.78
C VAL A 149 -1.00 1.04 -8.67
N ARG A 150 -1.25 2.10 -9.44
CA ARG A 150 -2.56 2.36 -10.07
C ARG A 150 -2.92 1.36 -11.17
N ASN A 151 -1.94 0.94 -11.97
CA ASN A 151 -2.18 0.09 -13.14
C ASN A 151 -1.33 -1.18 -13.12
N ASP A 152 -1.86 -2.19 -13.78
CA ASP A 152 -1.27 -3.53 -13.81
C ASP A 152 0.14 -3.54 -14.44
N ASP A 153 0.39 -2.74 -15.47
CA ASP A 153 1.69 -2.70 -16.15
C ASP A 153 2.80 -2.15 -15.23
N ASP A 154 2.52 -1.06 -14.52
CA ASP A 154 3.40 -0.48 -13.51
C ASP A 154 3.64 -1.45 -12.34
N ALA A 155 2.58 -2.13 -11.88
CA ALA A 155 2.70 -3.12 -10.81
C ALA A 155 3.59 -4.30 -11.24
N ASN A 156 3.36 -4.83 -12.45
CA ASN A 156 4.19 -5.89 -13.03
C ASN A 156 5.64 -5.46 -13.23
N LEU A 157 5.87 -4.24 -13.73
CA LEU A 157 7.21 -3.67 -13.89
C LEU A 157 7.91 -3.57 -12.54
N PHE A 158 7.25 -3.01 -11.52
CA PHE A 158 7.81 -2.85 -10.18
C PHE A 158 8.18 -4.20 -9.54
N ILE A 159 7.30 -5.21 -9.64
CA ILE A 159 7.58 -6.57 -9.16
C ILE A 159 8.75 -7.20 -9.91
N LYS A 160 8.80 -7.03 -11.23
CA LYS A 160 9.92 -7.53 -12.04
C LYS A 160 11.23 -6.88 -11.61
N ARG A 161 11.25 -5.58 -11.32
CA ARG A 161 12.45 -4.90 -10.81
C ARG A 161 12.84 -5.43 -9.44
N LEU A 162 11.89 -5.61 -8.51
CA LEU A 162 12.15 -6.20 -7.19
C LEU A 162 12.83 -7.57 -7.28
N LEU A 163 12.32 -8.46 -8.14
CA LEU A 163 12.86 -9.82 -8.31
C LEU A 163 14.32 -9.84 -8.82
N ASN A 164 14.77 -8.76 -9.47
CA ASN A 164 16.09 -8.68 -10.10
C ASN A 164 17.06 -7.74 -9.38
N SER A 165 16.69 -7.22 -8.20
CA SER A 165 17.46 -6.20 -7.50
C SER A 165 17.79 -6.60 -6.07
N LYS A 166 18.75 -5.92 -5.45
CA LYS A 166 19.09 -6.13 -4.03
C LYS A 166 18.72 -4.95 -3.15
N LYS A 167 18.73 -3.73 -3.71
CA LYS A 167 18.44 -2.49 -3.00
C LYS A 167 17.31 -1.75 -3.69
N LEU A 168 16.47 -1.13 -2.88
CA LEU A 168 15.45 -0.19 -3.34
C LEU A 168 15.51 1.07 -2.48
N ILE A 169 15.51 2.22 -3.14
CA ILE A 169 15.14 3.50 -2.55
C ILE A 169 13.83 3.93 -3.19
N ILE A 170 12.81 4.21 -2.37
CA ILE A 170 11.52 4.73 -2.83
C ILE A 170 11.24 6.07 -2.15
N GLU A 171 10.72 7.02 -2.91
CA GLU A 171 10.32 8.33 -2.46
C GLU A 171 8.81 8.52 -2.67
N LEU A 172 8.11 8.92 -1.60
CA LEU A 172 6.66 9.11 -1.56
C LEU A 172 6.30 10.47 -0.95
N PRO A 173 5.20 11.10 -1.39
CA PRO A 173 4.76 12.41 -0.89
C PRO A 173 3.96 12.30 0.41
N PHE A 174 4.26 13.14 1.41
CA PHE A 174 3.57 13.17 2.70
C PHE A 174 3.02 14.56 3.06
N TYR A 175 1.82 14.58 3.64
CA TYR A 175 1.11 15.79 4.01
C TYR A 175 1.92 16.61 5.01
N GLN A 176 2.12 17.90 4.68
CA GLN A 176 2.94 18.87 5.43
C GLN A 176 4.41 18.48 5.69
N ASN A 177 4.88 17.37 5.13
CA ASN A 177 6.21 16.82 5.36
C ASN A 177 7.04 16.65 4.08
N GLY A 178 6.41 16.92 2.92
CA GLY A 178 7.02 16.78 1.61
C GLY A 178 7.33 15.34 1.25
N SER A 179 8.16 15.14 0.23
CA SER A 179 8.62 13.82 -0.16
C SER A 179 9.60 13.24 0.85
N LYS A 180 9.46 11.95 1.18
CA LYS A 180 10.37 11.21 2.07
C LYS A 180 10.86 9.92 1.42
N GLN A 181 12.11 9.58 1.71
CA GLN A 181 12.78 8.42 1.15
C GLN A 181 12.86 7.27 2.16
N PHE A 182 12.49 6.08 1.68
CA PHE A 182 12.62 4.82 2.39
C PHE A 182 13.56 3.90 1.62
N LYS A 183 14.35 3.14 2.37
CA LYS A 183 15.39 2.25 1.86
C LYS A 183 15.05 0.82 2.26
N PHE A 184 15.36 -0.11 1.38
CA PHE A 184 15.08 -1.53 1.56
C PHE A 184 16.25 -2.36 1.06
N ASP A 185 16.51 -3.47 1.75
CA ASP A 185 17.25 -4.61 1.21
C ASP A 185 16.22 -5.62 0.70
N VAL A 186 15.94 -5.57 -0.60
CA VAL A 186 14.91 -6.35 -1.29
C VAL A 186 15.42 -7.69 -1.79
N SER A 187 16.67 -8.04 -1.45
CA SER A 187 17.27 -9.32 -1.85
C SER A 187 16.44 -10.52 -1.38
N ASN A 188 16.62 -11.65 -2.07
CA ASN A 188 16.00 -12.92 -1.71
C ASN A 188 14.46 -12.94 -1.75
N LEU A 189 13.83 -12.04 -2.50
CA LEU A 189 12.40 -12.10 -2.78
C LEU A 189 12.05 -13.42 -3.49
N LYS A 190 11.31 -14.29 -2.80
CA LYS A 190 10.70 -15.49 -3.36
C LYS A 190 9.24 -15.21 -3.72
N TRP A 191 9.02 -14.70 -4.92
CA TRP A 191 7.68 -14.37 -5.42
C TRP A 191 7.52 -14.87 -6.86
N ASN A 192 6.58 -15.79 -7.08
CA ASN A 192 6.30 -16.34 -8.40
C ASN A 192 4.78 -16.38 -8.64
N PRO A 193 4.16 -15.21 -8.87
CA PRO A 193 2.75 -15.15 -9.16
C PRO A 193 2.49 -15.73 -10.57
N PRO A 194 1.34 -16.38 -10.78
CA PRO A 194 0.94 -16.83 -12.10
C PRO A 194 0.84 -15.63 -13.04
N THR A 195 1.51 -15.71 -14.18
CA THR A 195 1.40 -14.69 -15.22
C THR A 195 -0.03 -14.71 -15.73
N ILE A 196 -0.81 -13.66 -15.47
CA ILE A 196 -2.10 -13.51 -16.13
C ILE A 196 -1.80 -13.23 -17.60
N LYS A 197 -1.93 -14.26 -18.45
CA LYS A 197 -1.99 -14.05 -19.89
C LYS A 197 -3.14 -13.08 -20.11
N GLN A 198 -2.84 -11.88 -20.61
CA GLN A 198 -3.86 -10.91 -21.04
C GLN A 198 -4.82 -11.65 -21.98
N THR A 199 -5.92 -12.13 -21.41
CA THR A 199 -6.95 -12.79 -22.16
C THR A 199 -7.85 -11.63 -22.51
N LYS A 200 -7.73 -11.17 -23.76
CA LYS A 200 -8.57 -10.14 -24.37
C LYS A 200 -9.99 -10.31 -23.81
N PHE A 201 -10.42 -9.34 -22.99
CA PHE A 201 -11.76 -9.27 -22.43
C PHE A 201 -12.70 -9.12 -23.64
N GLN A 202 -13.06 -10.23 -24.26
CA GLN A 202 -14.15 -10.27 -25.22
C GLN A 202 -15.38 -9.92 -24.41
N ALA A 203 -16.01 -8.82 -24.80
CA ALA A 203 -17.26 -8.36 -24.24
C ALA A 203 -18.30 -9.48 -24.40
N ASP A 204 -18.43 -10.30 -23.37
CA ASP A 204 -19.59 -11.16 -23.16
C ASP A 204 -20.67 -10.35 -22.43
N TRP A 205 -21.01 -9.21 -23.01
CA TRP A 205 -22.34 -8.64 -22.89
C TRP A 205 -22.99 -8.98 -24.22
N GLY A 206 -23.77 -10.06 -24.23
CA GLY A 206 -24.56 -10.46 -25.39
C GLY A 206 -25.39 -9.30 -25.90
N ILE A 207 -24.88 -8.65 -26.94
CA ILE A 207 -25.70 -7.92 -27.89
C ILE A 207 -25.77 -8.88 -29.08
N GLU A 208 -26.92 -9.52 -29.27
CA GLU A 208 -27.23 -10.16 -30.53
C GLU A 208 -26.98 -9.13 -31.64
N GLU A 209 -26.09 -9.47 -32.57
CA GLU A 209 -25.95 -8.75 -33.82
C GLU A 209 -27.33 -8.70 -34.48
N ILE A 210 -27.97 -7.53 -34.42
CA ILE A 210 -29.06 -7.22 -35.33
C ILE A 210 -28.39 -7.02 -36.69
N SER A 211 -28.23 -8.11 -37.43
CA SER A 211 -27.85 -8.07 -38.83
C SER A 211 -29.04 -7.52 -39.63
N GLY A 212 -29.19 -6.19 -39.61
CA GLY A 212 -30.14 -5.44 -40.42
C GLY A 212 -29.39 -4.65 -41.47
N SER A 213 -29.40 -5.19 -42.69
CA SER A 213 -29.09 -4.56 -43.98
C SER A 213 -28.94 -3.03 -43.96
N ALA A 214 -27.71 -2.55 -44.18
CA ALA A 214 -27.44 -1.17 -44.58
C ALA A 214 -27.68 -0.93 -46.09
N GLU A 215 -28.56 -1.71 -46.72
CA GLU A 215 -28.87 -1.62 -48.17
C GLU A 215 -30.36 -1.40 -48.44
N GLU A 216 -31.11 -0.86 -47.46
CA GLU A 216 -32.53 -0.50 -47.65
C GLU A 216 -32.94 0.77 -46.88
N ALA A 217 -32.08 1.80 -46.87
CA ALA A 217 -32.41 3.13 -46.35
C ALA A 217 -31.88 4.30 -47.22
N ALA A 218 -31.57 4.03 -48.49
CA ALA A 218 -31.19 5.05 -49.48
C ALA A 218 -32.23 5.25 -50.60
N ALA A 219 -33.38 4.55 -50.56
CA ALA A 219 -34.41 4.60 -51.59
C ALA A 219 -35.63 5.48 -51.25
N GLU A 220 -35.69 6.11 -50.08
CA GLU A 220 -36.84 6.93 -49.65
C GLU A 220 -36.45 8.39 -49.28
N ALA A 221 -35.47 8.95 -49.99
CA ALA A 221 -35.09 10.37 -49.90
C ALA A 221 -34.96 11.07 -51.27
N VAL A 222 -35.39 10.44 -52.37
CA VAL A 222 -35.34 11.02 -53.73
C VAL A 222 -36.73 11.19 -54.36
N ALA A 223 -37.83 10.90 -53.64
CA ALA A 223 -39.20 11.10 -54.10
C ALA A 223 -39.88 12.39 -53.56
N ALA A 224 -39.12 13.32 -52.96
CA ALA A 224 -39.64 14.59 -52.43
C ALA A 224 -39.02 15.83 -53.10
N ALA A 225 -38.42 15.69 -54.28
CA ALA A 225 -37.76 16.79 -55.00
C ALA A 225 -38.19 16.91 -56.48
N THR A 226 -39.42 16.50 -56.81
CA THR A 226 -40.06 16.82 -58.10
C THR A 226 -41.58 16.96 -57.91
N ASP A 227 -42.03 17.98 -57.18
CA ASP A 227 -43.37 18.56 -57.42
C ASP A 227 -43.48 19.98 -56.82
N ILE A 228 -42.89 20.96 -57.50
CA ILE A 228 -43.22 22.39 -57.34
C ILE A 228 -43.38 22.98 -58.74
N THR A 229 -44.42 22.55 -59.43
CA THR A 229 -45.00 23.32 -60.54
C THR A 229 -46.50 23.06 -60.61
N GLU A 230 -47.31 23.86 -59.91
CA GLU A 230 -48.63 24.22 -60.42
C GLU A 230 -48.90 25.73 -60.28
N PRO A 231 -49.51 26.35 -61.30
CA PRO A 231 -49.65 27.81 -61.42
C PRO A 231 -50.90 28.33 -60.71
N VAL A 232 -50.78 29.52 -60.11
CA VAL A 232 -51.93 30.34 -59.74
C VAL A 232 -52.31 31.22 -60.94
N ASN A 233 -53.57 31.11 -61.38
CA ASN A 233 -54.27 32.13 -62.15
C ASN A 233 -55.50 32.55 -61.35
#